data_AF-A0A959GM20-F1
#
_entry.id   AF-A0A959GM20-F1
#
_cell.length_a   1.000
_cell.length_b   1.000
_cell.length_c   1.000
_cell.angle_alpha   90.00
_cell.angle_beta   90.00
_cell.angle_gamma   90.00
#
_symmetry.space_group_name_H-M   'P 1'
#
loop_
_entity.id
_entity.type
_entity.pdbx_description
1 polymer ?
#
loop_
_entity_poly.entity_id
_entity_poly.type
_entity_poly.pdbx_seq_one_letter_code
_entity_poly.pdbx_strand_id
1 'polypeptide(L)'
;MKNQKIQASIVTNNFSDAVKEEMWNVYRNYYHYTKESFLARIGKNNYYSFYTLNGKIVGFTGLRISRAEIDGKKHLFIYFGQTVIDAAHRGQSLIAATGARLYLKFWREILSSETFFWADALTYKAYLVFAKSLEEFYPTHQQENPEHIQKVIDHIGRENYGATYNLGLGTVRKDQMLVNDPCIHIPLKYQNDPDIRFYTQANPGYTQGHGLITLAPLSGKNFMRLANRLMMKAVRATLPVFFQAERRDTRLAGN
;
A
#
# COMPACT_ATOMS: atom_id res chain seq x y z
N MET A 1 7.86 -29.38 12.64
CA MET A 1 6.87 -28.32 12.94
C MET A 1 6.44 -27.67 11.63
N LYS A 2 5.15 -27.69 11.28
CA LYS A 2 4.66 -27.00 10.06
C LYS A 2 5.00 -25.51 10.20
N ASN A 3 5.74 -24.94 9.24
CA ASN A 3 5.92 -23.49 9.14
C ASN A 3 4.52 -22.85 9.02
N GLN A 4 4.05 -22.24 10.10
CA GLN A 4 2.72 -21.63 10.14
C GLN A 4 2.74 -20.37 9.28
N LYS A 5 1.87 -20.34 8.27
CA LYS A 5 1.85 -19.30 7.24
C LYS A 5 0.77 -18.29 7.58
N ILE A 6 1.12 -17.00 7.52
CA ILE A 6 0.15 -15.91 7.67
C ILE A 6 -0.88 -15.99 6.54
N GLN A 7 -2.16 -15.94 6.91
CA GLN A 7 -3.26 -15.95 5.96
C GLN A 7 -3.77 -14.53 5.75
N ALA A 8 -4.01 -14.18 4.48
CA ALA A 8 -4.67 -12.94 4.12
C ALA A 8 -6.15 -13.23 3.77
N SER A 9 -7.08 -12.47 4.34
CA SER A 9 -8.51 -12.57 4.06
C SER A 9 -9.12 -11.19 3.82
N ILE A 10 -9.98 -11.07 2.81
CA ILE A 10 -10.74 -9.83 2.53
C ILE A 10 -12.08 -9.92 3.25
N VAL A 11 -12.34 -8.96 4.14
CA VAL A 11 -13.56 -8.86 4.94
C VAL A 11 -14.20 -7.49 4.74
N THR A 12 -15.52 -7.40 4.92
CA THR A 12 -16.23 -6.11 4.98
C THR A 12 -15.99 -5.44 6.33
N ASN A 13 -16.26 -4.15 6.45
CA ASN A 13 -16.06 -3.36 7.68
C ASN A 13 -17.07 -3.65 8.82
N ASN A 14 -17.76 -4.79 8.80
CA ASN A 14 -18.69 -5.19 9.85
C ASN A 14 -17.97 -6.05 10.89
N PHE A 15 -17.49 -5.41 11.97
CA PHE A 15 -16.67 -6.04 12.99
C PHE A 15 -17.40 -6.11 14.33
N SER A 16 -17.26 -7.25 15.02
CA SER A 16 -17.57 -7.33 16.44
C SER A 16 -16.61 -6.46 17.25
N ASP A 17 -17.00 -6.09 18.47
CA ASP A 17 -16.15 -5.27 19.33
C ASP A 17 -14.85 -5.99 19.72
N ALA A 18 -14.88 -7.32 19.84
CA ALA A 18 -13.68 -8.14 20.03
C ALA A 18 -12.67 -7.99 18.87
N VAL A 19 -13.14 -7.98 17.62
CA VAL A 19 -12.26 -7.78 16.45
C VAL A 19 -11.72 -6.36 16.42
N LYS A 20 -12.52 -5.35 16.75
CA LYS A 20 -12.05 -3.95 16.85
C LYS A 20 -10.96 -3.81 17.92
N GLU A 21 -11.08 -4.53 19.03
CA GLU A 21 -10.06 -4.57 20.08
C GLU A 21 -8.75 -5.18 19.58
N GLU A 22 -8.81 -6.32 18.90
CA GLU A 22 -7.62 -6.94 18.30
C GLU A 22 -6.93 -6.00 17.30
N MET A 23 -7.70 -5.35 16.43
CA MET A 23 -7.16 -4.38 15.49
C MET A 23 -6.50 -3.20 16.22
N TRP A 24 -7.13 -2.68 17.27
CA TRP A 24 -6.59 -1.59 18.08
C TRP A 24 -5.25 -1.95 18.74
N ASN A 25 -5.15 -3.16 19.30
CA ASN A 25 -3.95 -3.66 19.96
C ASN A 25 -2.75 -3.73 19.02
N VAL A 26 -2.97 -4.04 17.74
CA VAL A 26 -1.91 -3.97 16.72
C VAL A 26 -1.63 -2.52 16.31
N TYR A 27 -2.67 -1.72 16.06
CA TYR A 27 -2.55 -0.38 15.48
C TYR A 27 -1.86 0.63 16.39
N ARG A 28 -2.16 0.61 17.70
CA ARG A 28 -1.65 1.57 18.70
C ARG A 28 -0.13 1.59 18.83
N ASN A 29 0.55 0.54 18.38
CA ASN A 29 2.01 0.44 18.44
C ASN A 29 2.71 1.19 17.30
N TYR A 30 1.99 1.60 16.25
CA TYR A 30 2.58 2.14 15.02
C TYR A 30 1.99 3.49 14.59
N TYR A 31 0.98 4.00 15.30
CA TYR A 31 0.26 5.24 14.96
C TYR A 31 -0.09 6.06 16.20
N HIS A 32 0.00 7.38 16.09
CA HIS A 32 -0.43 8.33 17.12
C HIS A 32 -1.94 8.59 17.02
N TYR A 33 -2.74 7.65 17.54
CA TYR A 33 -4.20 7.73 17.54
C TYR A 33 -4.75 7.46 18.93
N THR A 34 -5.88 8.07 19.28
CA THR A 34 -6.74 7.56 20.36
C THR A 34 -7.56 6.39 19.84
N LYS A 35 -8.12 5.57 20.75
CA LYS A 35 -8.98 4.45 20.37
C LYS A 35 -10.23 4.95 19.64
N GLU A 36 -10.83 6.04 20.10
CA GLU A 36 -12.00 6.69 19.50
C GLU A 36 -11.68 7.16 18.08
N SER A 37 -10.53 7.82 17.90
CA SER A 37 -10.06 8.27 16.59
C SER A 37 -9.79 7.09 15.65
N PHE A 38 -9.27 5.99 16.18
CA PHE A 38 -9.07 4.75 15.42
C PHE A 38 -10.41 4.15 14.98
N LEU A 39 -11.39 4.04 15.89
CA LEU A 39 -12.72 3.52 15.59
C LEU A 39 -13.46 4.37 14.53
N ALA A 40 -13.40 5.69 14.65
CA ALA A 40 -13.93 6.60 13.64
C ALA A 40 -13.24 6.41 12.28
N ARG A 41 -11.91 6.20 12.29
CA ARG A 41 -11.13 6.00 11.07
C ARG A 41 -11.44 4.67 10.39
N ILE A 42 -11.65 3.59 11.14
CA ILE A 42 -11.96 2.30 10.51
C ILE A 42 -13.32 2.29 9.82
N GLY A 43 -14.27 3.08 10.30
CA GLY A 43 -15.58 3.26 9.66
C GLY A 43 -15.51 3.91 8.28
N LYS A 44 -14.42 4.61 7.94
CA LYS A 44 -14.23 5.25 6.61
C LYS A 44 -13.89 4.26 5.50
N ASN A 45 -13.46 3.06 5.84
CA ASN A 45 -13.17 1.99 4.89
C ASN A 45 -14.36 1.05 4.80
N ASN A 46 -14.59 0.46 3.63
CA ASN A 46 -15.67 -0.49 3.40
C ASN A 46 -15.19 -1.95 3.35
N TYR A 47 -13.88 -2.17 3.19
CA TYR A 47 -13.24 -3.47 3.27
C TYR A 47 -11.96 -3.40 4.10
N TYR A 48 -11.50 -4.57 4.54
CA TYR A 48 -10.19 -4.78 5.15
C TYR A 48 -9.56 -6.04 4.61
N SER A 49 -8.23 -6.04 4.54
CA SER A 49 -7.47 -7.28 4.48
C SER A 49 -6.92 -7.58 5.85
N PHE A 50 -7.34 -8.68 6.47
CA PHE A 50 -6.74 -9.17 7.72
C PHE A 50 -5.59 -10.10 7.42
N TYR A 51 -4.54 -9.99 8.23
CA TYR A 51 -3.39 -10.88 8.23
C TYR A 51 -3.42 -11.64 9.55
N THR A 52 -3.69 -12.94 9.48
CA THR A 52 -3.88 -13.77 10.68
C THR A 52 -2.82 -14.85 10.80
N LEU A 53 -2.39 -15.08 12.04
CA LEU A 53 -1.51 -16.18 12.44
C LEU A 53 -2.13 -16.88 13.64
N ASN A 54 -2.40 -18.18 13.52
CA ASN A 54 -3.06 -18.97 14.56
C ASN A 54 -4.38 -18.37 15.07
N GLY A 55 -5.19 -17.84 14.15
CA GLY A 55 -6.49 -17.23 14.46
C GLY A 55 -6.43 -15.82 15.03
N LYS A 56 -5.23 -15.27 15.31
CA LYS A 56 -5.06 -13.90 15.83
C LYS A 56 -4.72 -12.91 14.72
N ILE A 57 -5.23 -11.69 14.80
CA ILE A 57 -4.85 -10.60 13.90
C ILE A 57 -3.42 -10.15 14.24
N VAL A 58 -2.51 -10.31 13.29
CA VAL A 58 -1.12 -9.82 13.38
C VAL A 58 -0.85 -8.60 12.50
N GLY A 59 -1.88 -8.17 11.79
CA GLY A 59 -1.85 -7.00 10.93
C GLY A 59 -3.12 -6.89 10.10
N PHE A 60 -3.31 -5.72 9.51
CA PHE A 60 -4.37 -5.49 8.55
C PHE A 60 -4.02 -4.35 7.59
N THR A 61 -4.75 -4.28 6.50
CA THR A 61 -4.80 -3.13 5.59
C THR A 61 -6.24 -2.67 5.47
N GLY A 62 -6.50 -1.40 5.74
CA GLY A 62 -7.78 -0.76 5.44
C GLY A 62 -7.93 -0.54 3.94
N LEU A 63 -9.10 -0.87 3.42
CA LEU A 63 -9.41 -0.82 2.00
C LEU A 63 -10.67 0.00 1.75
N ARG A 64 -10.61 0.89 0.78
CA ARG A 64 -11.79 1.63 0.33
C ARG A 64 -11.97 1.46 -1.16
N ILE A 65 -13.06 0.78 -1.51
CA ILE A 65 -13.48 0.52 -2.88
C ILE A 65 -14.52 1.57 -3.25
N SER A 66 -14.18 2.50 -4.13
CA SER A 66 -15.09 3.53 -4.62
C SER A 66 -15.16 3.53 -6.13
N ARG A 67 -16.22 4.14 -6.67
CA ARG A 67 -16.48 4.22 -8.09
C ARG A 67 -16.79 5.68 -8.43
N ALA A 68 -16.34 6.11 -9.59
CA ALA A 68 -16.71 7.41 -10.12
C ALA A 68 -16.78 7.34 -11.64
N GLU A 69 -17.36 8.37 -12.24
CA GLU A 69 -17.26 8.63 -13.66
C GLU A 69 -16.45 9.92 -13.86
N ILE A 70 -15.37 9.84 -14.64
CA ILE A 70 -14.51 10.98 -14.96
C ILE A 70 -14.43 11.03 -16.49
N ASP A 71 -14.79 12.16 -17.07
CA ASP A 71 -14.82 12.36 -18.53
C ASP A 71 -15.58 11.25 -19.28
N GLY A 72 -16.73 10.83 -18.74
CA GLY A 72 -17.58 9.77 -19.33
C GLY A 72 -17.05 8.34 -19.18
N LYS A 73 -15.91 8.15 -18.49
CA LYS A 73 -15.30 6.83 -18.25
C LYS A 73 -15.57 6.34 -16.84
N LYS A 74 -15.98 5.09 -16.70
CA LYS A 74 -16.14 4.42 -15.41
C LYS A 74 -14.78 4.14 -14.79
N HIS A 75 -14.63 4.55 -13.54
CA HIS A 75 -13.43 4.34 -12.75
C HIS A 75 -13.72 3.49 -11.52
N LEU A 76 -12.82 2.56 -11.23
CA LEU A 76 -12.81 1.81 -9.98
C LEU A 76 -11.54 2.18 -9.19
N PHE A 77 -11.74 2.71 -8.00
CA PHE A 77 -10.65 3.10 -7.11
C PHE A 77 -10.56 2.12 -5.95
N ILE A 78 -9.36 1.58 -5.75
CA ILE A 78 -9.07 0.63 -4.68
C ILE A 78 -7.96 1.24 -3.84
N TYR A 79 -8.39 1.92 -2.78
CA TYR A 79 -7.50 2.54 -1.81
C TYR A 79 -6.86 1.51 -0.90
N PHE A 80 -5.56 1.67 -0.64
CA PHE A 80 -4.80 0.98 0.40
C PHE A 80 -4.36 2.00 1.44
N GLY A 81 -4.82 1.82 2.67
CA GLY A 81 -4.43 2.68 3.79
C GLY A 81 -4.45 1.93 5.11
N GLN A 82 -4.06 2.63 6.19
CA GLN A 82 -4.02 2.05 7.53
C GLN A 82 -3.33 0.67 7.56
N THR A 83 -2.28 0.51 6.77
CA THR A 83 -1.59 -0.78 6.70
C THR A 83 -0.68 -0.88 7.89
N VAL A 84 -1.03 -1.79 8.80
CA VAL A 84 -0.21 -2.15 9.94
C VAL A 84 0.05 -3.64 9.89
N ILE A 85 1.32 -4.01 9.97
CA ILE A 85 1.74 -5.40 10.09
C ILE A 85 2.78 -5.41 11.19
N ASP A 86 2.59 -6.29 12.17
CA ASP A 86 3.54 -6.45 13.25
C ASP A 86 4.96 -6.64 12.69
N ALA A 87 5.94 -5.98 13.30
CA ALA A 87 7.33 -5.98 12.85
C ALA A 87 7.89 -7.38 12.62
N ALA A 88 7.54 -8.36 13.47
CA ALA A 88 7.99 -9.75 13.35
C ALA A 88 7.41 -10.46 12.10
N HIS A 89 6.41 -9.87 11.47
CA HIS A 89 5.63 -10.48 10.39
C HIS A 89 5.70 -9.71 9.06
N ARG A 90 6.49 -8.61 9.01
CA ARG A 90 6.75 -7.83 7.78
C ARG A 90 7.55 -8.64 6.74
N GLY A 91 7.59 -8.15 5.50
CA GLY A 91 8.35 -8.79 4.41
C GLY A 91 7.69 -10.04 3.79
N GLN A 92 6.49 -10.39 4.23
CA GLN A 92 5.79 -11.60 3.77
C GLN A 92 4.96 -11.41 2.48
N SER A 93 5.13 -10.31 1.76
CA SER A 93 4.38 -9.99 0.51
C SER A 93 2.86 -9.93 0.72
N LEU A 94 2.44 -9.63 1.95
CA LEU A 94 1.03 -9.62 2.37
C LEU A 94 0.21 -8.60 1.57
N ILE A 95 0.75 -7.39 1.34
CA ILE A 95 0.09 -6.36 0.52
C ILE A 95 -0.10 -6.83 -0.94
N ALA A 96 0.89 -7.50 -1.53
CA ALA A 96 0.75 -8.04 -2.89
C ALA A 96 -0.30 -9.17 -2.93
N ALA A 97 -0.36 -10.01 -1.88
CA ALA A 97 -1.37 -11.05 -1.73
C ALA A 97 -2.79 -10.47 -1.55
N THR A 98 -2.91 -9.29 -0.91
CA THR A 98 -4.13 -8.49 -0.82
C THR A 98 -4.55 -7.98 -2.20
N GLY A 99 -3.63 -7.37 -2.95
CA GLY A 99 -3.88 -6.90 -4.31
C GLY A 99 -4.38 -8.00 -5.24
N ALA A 100 -3.75 -9.18 -5.22
CA ALA A 100 -4.20 -10.33 -6.01
C ALA A 100 -5.61 -10.81 -5.63
N ARG A 101 -5.94 -10.83 -4.33
CA ARG A 101 -7.30 -11.18 -3.87
C ARG A 101 -8.35 -10.15 -4.30
N LEU A 102 -8.02 -8.87 -4.25
CA LEU A 102 -8.91 -7.80 -4.68
C LEU A 102 -9.14 -7.86 -6.19
N TYR A 103 -8.09 -8.14 -6.97
CA TYR A 103 -8.24 -8.40 -8.40
C TYR A 103 -9.24 -9.53 -8.66
N LEU A 104 -9.06 -10.69 -8.02
CA LEU A 104 -9.98 -11.82 -8.18
C LEU A 104 -11.39 -11.50 -7.69
N LYS A 105 -11.55 -10.70 -6.63
CA LYS A 105 -12.86 -10.32 -6.10
C LYS A 105 -13.62 -9.37 -7.03
N PHE A 106 -12.92 -8.44 -7.68
CA PHE A 106 -13.51 -7.38 -8.50
C PHE A 106 -13.23 -7.53 -10.01
N TRP A 107 -12.82 -8.73 -10.46
CA TRP A 107 -12.31 -8.96 -11.82
C TRP A 107 -13.25 -8.47 -12.92
N ARG A 108 -14.57 -8.65 -12.77
CA ARG A 108 -15.56 -8.19 -13.78
C ARG A 108 -15.56 -6.68 -13.92
N GLU A 109 -15.55 -5.95 -12.80
CA GLU A 109 -15.54 -4.50 -12.80
C GLU A 109 -14.20 -3.95 -13.29
N ILE A 110 -13.12 -4.65 -12.98
CA ILE A 110 -11.77 -4.33 -13.47
C ILE A 110 -11.71 -4.45 -15.00
N LEU A 111 -12.39 -5.43 -15.59
CA LEU A 111 -12.46 -5.59 -17.04
C LEU A 111 -13.33 -4.53 -17.72
N SER A 112 -14.27 -3.92 -17.00
CA SER A 112 -15.23 -2.95 -17.56
C SER A 112 -14.97 -1.49 -17.16
N SER A 113 -13.93 -1.22 -16.37
CA SER A 113 -13.65 0.11 -15.79
C SER A 113 -12.15 0.39 -15.75
N GLU A 114 -11.78 1.67 -15.87
CA GLU A 114 -10.42 2.11 -15.63
C GLU A 114 -10.12 2.00 -14.13
N THR A 115 -9.27 1.05 -13.74
CA THR A 115 -9.08 0.69 -12.34
C THR A 115 -7.73 1.15 -11.82
N PHE A 116 -7.72 1.72 -10.61
CA PHE A 116 -6.50 2.18 -9.95
C PHE A 116 -6.36 1.62 -8.54
N PHE A 117 -5.21 1.02 -8.24
CA PHE A 117 -4.74 0.91 -6.86
C PHE A 117 -4.17 2.25 -6.46
N TRP A 118 -4.52 2.77 -5.29
CA TRP A 118 -3.97 4.04 -4.82
C TRP A 118 -3.77 4.09 -3.31
N ALA A 119 -2.92 4.99 -2.85
CA ALA A 119 -2.66 5.26 -1.45
C ALA A 119 -2.34 6.74 -1.20
N ASP A 120 -2.57 7.16 0.03
CA ASP A 120 -2.05 8.40 0.61
C ASP A 120 -0.72 8.06 1.27
N ALA A 121 0.37 8.19 0.50
CA ALA A 121 1.69 7.76 0.91
C ALA A 121 2.30 8.75 1.91
N LEU A 122 2.02 8.54 3.20
CA LEU A 122 2.57 9.35 4.30
C LEU A 122 4.08 9.13 4.54
N THR A 123 4.66 8.10 3.94
CA THR A 123 6.07 7.71 4.15
C THR A 123 6.70 7.23 2.85
N TYR A 124 8.02 7.38 2.73
CA TYR A 124 8.76 6.85 1.57
C TYR A 124 8.56 5.33 1.43
N LYS A 125 8.38 4.59 2.53
CA LYS A 125 8.12 3.15 2.48
C LYS A 125 6.78 2.83 1.82
N ALA A 126 5.74 3.61 2.10
CA ALA A 126 4.44 3.46 1.45
C ALA A 126 4.54 3.76 -0.05
N TYR A 127 5.26 4.82 -0.43
CA TYR A 127 5.56 5.14 -1.83
C TYR A 127 6.32 4.00 -2.54
N LEU A 128 7.36 3.46 -1.89
CA LEU A 128 8.15 2.35 -2.43
C LEU A 128 7.36 1.05 -2.62
N VAL A 129 6.21 0.87 -1.96
CA VAL A 129 5.32 -0.26 -2.27
C VAL A 129 4.88 -0.19 -3.74
N PHE A 130 4.57 1.00 -4.27
CA PHE A 130 4.25 1.16 -5.69
C PHE A 130 5.51 1.04 -6.53
N ALA A 131 6.53 1.87 -6.25
CA ALA A 131 7.73 1.98 -7.07
C ALA A 131 8.50 0.67 -7.26
N LYS A 132 8.55 -0.17 -6.22
CA LYS A 132 9.28 -1.45 -6.29
C LYS A 132 8.38 -2.64 -6.68
N SER A 133 7.06 -2.49 -6.68
CA SER A 133 6.14 -3.63 -6.94
C SER A 133 5.44 -3.57 -8.28
N LEU A 134 5.32 -2.38 -8.87
CA LEU A 134 4.54 -2.14 -10.08
C LEU A 134 5.47 -1.63 -11.18
N GLU A 135 5.06 -1.85 -12.43
CA GLU A 135 5.78 -1.39 -13.62
C GLU A 135 5.35 0.02 -13.97
N GLU A 136 4.06 0.29 -13.87
CA GLU A 136 3.46 1.59 -14.16
C GLU A 136 2.81 2.12 -12.87
N PHE A 137 3.24 3.30 -12.43
CA PHE A 137 2.71 3.99 -11.26
C PHE A 137 3.01 5.47 -11.33
N TYR A 138 2.25 6.27 -10.60
CA TYR A 138 2.30 7.73 -10.62
C TYR A 138 2.11 8.29 -9.20
N PRO A 139 2.73 9.44 -8.88
CA PRO A 139 3.77 10.10 -9.67
C PRO A 139 5.12 9.38 -9.57
N THR A 140 5.98 9.55 -10.58
CA THR A 140 7.31 8.92 -10.66
C THR A 140 8.34 9.85 -11.30
N HIS A 141 9.62 9.62 -11.06
CA HIS A 141 10.71 10.36 -11.69
C HIS A 141 10.97 9.94 -13.15
N GLN A 142 10.35 8.85 -13.59
CA GLN A 142 10.62 8.23 -14.89
C GLN A 142 9.93 8.96 -16.04
N GLN A 143 8.82 9.64 -15.75
CA GLN A 143 8.01 10.37 -16.72
C GLN A 143 7.10 11.35 -15.98
N GLU A 144 6.67 12.40 -16.68
CA GLU A 144 5.59 13.26 -16.20
C GLU A 144 4.25 12.51 -16.17
N ASN A 145 3.33 12.97 -15.33
CA ASN A 145 1.99 12.42 -15.29
C ASN A 145 1.26 12.78 -16.59
N PRO A 146 0.70 11.80 -17.34
CA PRO A 146 -0.24 12.10 -18.40
C PRO A 146 -1.43 12.91 -17.87
N GLU A 147 -2.01 13.79 -18.69
CA GLU A 147 -3.11 14.67 -18.26
C GLU A 147 -4.28 13.89 -17.63
N HIS A 148 -4.66 12.76 -18.23
CA HIS A 148 -5.74 11.91 -17.70
C HIS A 148 -5.40 11.34 -16.31
N ILE A 149 -4.14 10.96 -16.07
CA ILE A 149 -3.67 10.49 -14.76
C ILE A 149 -3.71 11.62 -13.75
N GLN A 150 -3.29 12.83 -14.13
CA GLN A 150 -3.34 13.98 -13.23
C GLN A 150 -4.78 14.30 -12.82
N LYS A 151 -5.74 14.25 -13.76
CA LYS A 151 -7.17 14.39 -13.44
C LYS A 151 -7.66 13.36 -12.43
N VAL A 152 -7.21 12.11 -12.57
CA VAL A 152 -7.54 11.03 -11.62
C VAL A 152 -6.95 11.31 -10.22
N ILE A 153 -5.67 11.72 -10.15
CA ILE A 153 -5.02 12.11 -8.88
C ILE A 153 -5.79 13.26 -8.22
N ASP A 154 -6.16 14.28 -9.00
CA ASP A 154 -6.91 15.45 -8.51
C ASP A 154 -8.32 15.09 -8.04
N HIS A 155 -9.00 14.20 -8.76
CA HIS A 155 -10.30 13.68 -8.36
C HIS A 155 -10.18 12.95 -7.01
N ILE A 156 -9.22 12.04 -6.88
CA ILE A 156 -8.95 11.32 -5.63
C ILE A 156 -8.64 12.32 -4.50
N GLY A 157 -7.80 13.32 -4.76
CA GLY A 157 -7.42 14.32 -3.77
C GLY A 157 -8.59 15.14 -3.27
N ARG A 158 -9.37 15.73 -4.17
CA ARG A 158 -10.53 16.56 -3.84
C ARG A 158 -11.59 15.75 -3.10
N GLU A 159 -11.96 14.59 -3.62
CA GLU A 159 -13.02 13.75 -3.06
C GLU A 159 -12.70 13.30 -1.63
N ASN A 160 -11.43 12.96 -1.37
CA ASN A 160 -11.05 12.32 -0.11
C ASN A 160 -10.53 13.28 0.96
N TYR A 161 -10.04 14.46 0.54
CA TYR A 161 -9.28 15.35 1.41
C TYR A 161 -9.70 16.83 1.29
N GLY A 162 -10.52 17.19 0.30
CA GLY A 162 -11.08 18.53 0.14
C GLY A 162 -10.03 19.62 0.26
N ALA A 163 -10.22 20.53 1.21
CA ALA A 163 -9.34 21.69 1.45
C ALA A 163 -7.90 21.36 1.91
N THR A 164 -7.63 20.11 2.29
CA THR A 164 -6.26 19.69 2.67
C THR A 164 -5.45 19.14 1.49
N TYR A 165 -6.09 18.92 0.34
CA TYR A 165 -5.42 18.51 -0.90
C TYR A 165 -4.79 19.70 -1.62
N ASN A 166 -3.53 19.54 -2.05
CA ASN A 166 -2.82 20.50 -2.88
C ASN A 166 -2.82 20.03 -4.35
N LEU A 167 -3.56 20.76 -5.18
CA LEU A 167 -3.71 20.48 -6.61
C LEU A 167 -2.40 20.50 -7.40
N GLY A 168 -1.49 21.42 -7.08
CA GLY A 168 -0.23 21.56 -7.83
C GLY A 168 0.78 20.45 -7.51
N LEU A 169 0.74 19.92 -6.29
CA LEU A 169 1.72 18.93 -5.81
C LEU A 169 1.18 17.50 -5.75
N GLY A 170 -0.13 17.29 -5.82
CA GLY A 170 -0.72 15.97 -5.55
C GLY A 170 -0.56 15.52 -4.09
N THR A 171 -0.32 16.46 -3.17
CA THR A 171 -0.03 16.17 -1.76
C THR A 171 -1.23 16.47 -0.87
N VAL A 172 -1.26 15.84 0.31
CA VAL A 172 -2.29 16.05 1.32
C VAL A 172 -1.65 16.55 2.61
N ARG A 173 -1.98 17.78 3.00
CA ARG A 173 -1.56 18.38 4.27
C ARG A 173 -2.17 17.62 5.44
N LYS A 174 -1.38 17.38 6.48
CA LYS A 174 -1.85 16.83 7.76
C LYS A 174 -1.48 17.81 8.87
N ASP A 175 -2.34 17.93 9.87
CA ASP A 175 -2.08 18.83 11.01
C ASP A 175 -1.05 18.26 11.99
N GLN A 176 -0.78 16.95 11.91
CA GLN A 176 0.19 16.25 12.74
C GLN A 176 0.77 15.02 12.05
N MET A 177 1.94 14.59 12.50
CA MET A 177 2.55 13.32 12.12
C MET A 177 1.72 12.16 12.67
N LEU A 178 1.08 11.40 11.79
CA LEU A 178 0.18 10.30 12.18
C LEU A 178 0.93 8.99 12.44
N VAL A 179 2.02 8.76 11.70
CA VAL A 179 2.78 7.49 11.75
C VAL A 179 3.81 7.57 12.87
N ASN A 180 3.75 6.61 13.80
CA ASN A 180 4.69 6.46 14.91
C ASN A 180 5.52 5.19 14.70
N ASP A 181 6.31 5.14 13.64
CA ASP A 181 7.22 4.03 13.37
C ASP A 181 8.62 4.60 13.14
N PRO A 182 9.64 4.20 13.91
CA PRO A 182 11.02 4.67 13.72
C PRO A 182 11.52 4.50 12.28
N CYS A 183 10.97 3.52 11.56
CA CYS A 183 11.24 3.23 10.16
C CYS A 183 10.90 4.35 9.17
N ILE A 184 10.15 5.39 9.55
CA ILE A 184 9.76 6.46 8.64
C ILE A 184 10.93 7.37 8.25
N HIS A 185 11.99 7.39 9.06
CA HIS A 185 13.22 8.10 8.74
C HIS A 185 13.94 7.42 7.57
N ILE A 186 14.41 8.21 6.61
CA ILE A 186 15.21 7.75 5.48
C ILE A 186 16.65 7.57 5.96
N PRO A 187 17.19 6.35 6.04
CA PRO A 187 18.59 6.13 6.39
C PRO A 187 19.53 6.66 5.30
N LEU A 188 20.71 7.13 5.69
CA LEU A 188 21.72 7.70 4.78
C LEU A 188 22.04 6.80 3.59
N LYS A 189 22.08 5.47 3.79
CA LYS A 189 22.33 4.49 2.73
C LYS A 189 21.32 4.53 1.56
N TYR A 190 20.16 5.16 1.74
CA TYR A 190 19.13 5.30 0.71
C TYR A 190 19.10 6.71 0.08
N GLN A 191 20.01 7.61 0.43
CA GLN A 191 20.06 8.97 -0.10
C GLN A 191 20.16 9.04 -1.63
N ASN A 192 20.76 8.02 -2.25
CA ASN A 192 20.96 7.94 -3.70
C ASN A 192 19.85 7.18 -4.43
N ASP A 193 18.90 6.56 -3.73
CA ASP A 193 17.79 5.84 -4.40
C ASP A 193 16.88 6.86 -5.12
N PRO A 194 16.72 6.74 -6.46
CA PRO A 194 16.03 7.75 -7.25
C PRO A 194 14.53 7.87 -6.91
N ASP A 195 13.89 6.77 -6.52
CA ASP A 195 12.48 6.78 -6.11
C ASP A 195 12.31 7.53 -4.79
N ILE A 196 13.24 7.33 -3.84
CA ILE A 196 13.22 8.04 -2.56
C ILE A 196 13.49 9.53 -2.76
N ARG A 197 14.49 9.89 -3.58
CA ARG A 197 14.75 11.31 -3.88
C ARG A 197 13.52 11.98 -4.48
N PHE A 198 12.90 11.35 -5.47
CA PHE A 198 11.67 11.85 -6.06
C PHE A 198 10.56 12.03 -5.04
N TYR A 199 10.32 11.05 -4.18
CA TYR A 199 9.33 11.15 -3.10
C TYR A 199 9.58 12.38 -2.22
N THR A 200 10.83 12.62 -1.80
CA THR A 200 11.16 13.77 -0.94
C THR A 200 11.00 15.11 -1.65
N GLN A 201 11.21 15.16 -2.96
CA GLN A 201 11.03 16.36 -3.79
C GLN A 201 9.55 16.64 -4.08
N ALA A 202 8.79 15.61 -4.44
CA ALA A 202 7.35 15.72 -4.74
C ALA A 202 6.50 15.96 -3.48
N ASN A 203 6.98 15.51 -2.31
CA ASN A 203 6.31 15.71 -1.03
C ASN A 203 7.24 16.40 -0.02
N PRO A 204 7.53 17.70 -0.18
CA PRO A 204 8.45 18.42 0.70
C PRO A 204 7.98 18.46 2.17
N GLY A 205 6.67 18.33 2.42
CA GLY A 205 6.07 18.27 3.75
C GLY A 205 6.05 16.89 4.40
N TYR A 206 6.69 15.86 3.81
CA TYR A 206 6.60 14.49 4.34
C TYR A 206 7.10 14.36 5.79
N THR A 207 8.07 15.18 6.20
CA THR A 207 8.60 15.23 7.57
C THR A 207 7.59 15.78 8.57
N GLN A 208 6.57 16.50 8.10
CA GLN A 208 5.42 16.98 8.87
C GLN A 208 4.24 15.99 8.82
N GLY A 209 4.41 14.86 8.13
CA GLY A 209 3.39 13.84 7.95
C GLY A 209 2.48 14.04 6.74
N HIS A 210 2.80 14.98 5.84
CA HIS A 210 2.03 15.15 4.60
C HIS A 210 2.14 13.88 3.75
N GLY A 211 1.07 13.56 3.05
CA GLY A 211 1.05 12.42 2.15
C GLY A 211 1.16 12.81 0.70
N LEU A 212 1.64 11.87 -0.12
CA LEU A 212 1.63 11.97 -1.58
C LEU A 212 0.59 11.01 -2.14
N ILE A 213 -0.38 11.51 -2.90
CA ILE A 213 -1.33 10.64 -3.59
C ILE A 213 -0.56 9.87 -4.64
N THR A 214 -0.49 8.56 -4.44
CA THR A 214 0.26 7.65 -5.31
C THR A 214 -0.72 6.59 -5.82
N LEU A 215 -0.72 6.34 -7.12
CA LEU A 215 -1.60 5.37 -7.75
C LEU A 215 -0.89 4.55 -8.81
N ALA A 216 -1.50 3.44 -9.17
CA ALA A 216 -1.07 2.61 -10.26
C ALA A 216 -2.29 2.02 -10.98
N PRO A 217 -2.32 2.09 -12.32
CA PRO A 217 -3.39 1.46 -13.09
C PRO A 217 -3.31 -0.06 -12.94
N LEU A 218 -4.46 -0.71 -12.90
CA LEU A 218 -4.56 -2.17 -12.93
C LEU A 218 -4.45 -2.70 -14.37
N SER A 219 -3.39 -2.28 -15.06
CA SER A 219 -3.08 -2.77 -16.39
C SER A 219 -2.67 -4.26 -16.33
N GLY A 220 -2.84 -4.98 -17.44
CA GLY A 220 -2.40 -6.37 -17.55
C GLY A 220 -0.92 -6.56 -17.20
N LYS A 221 -0.07 -5.57 -17.53
CA LYS A 221 1.36 -5.55 -17.16
C LYS A 221 1.58 -5.53 -15.65
N ASN A 222 0.92 -4.60 -14.95
CA ASN A 222 0.99 -4.52 -13.49
C ASN A 222 0.45 -5.77 -12.80
N PHE A 223 -0.63 -6.36 -13.34
CA PHE A 223 -1.16 -7.63 -12.84
C PHE A 223 -0.14 -8.78 -13.00
N MET A 224 0.42 -8.96 -14.20
CA MET A 224 1.43 -10.00 -14.47
C MET A 224 2.64 -9.84 -13.55
N ARG A 225 3.10 -8.61 -13.31
CA ARG A 225 4.22 -8.34 -12.39
C ARG A 225 3.90 -8.73 -10.95
N LEU A 226 2.69 -8.41 -10.45
CA LEU A 226 2.23 -8.83 -9.12
C LEU A 226 2.13 -10.36 -9.02
N ALA A 227 1.57 -11.02 -10.03
CA ALA A 227 1.44 -12.47 -10.09
C ALA A 227 2.81 -13.17 -10.10
N ASN A 228 3.73 -12.73 -10.95
CA ASN A 228 5.11 -13.25 -11.05
C ASN A 228 5.85 -13.15 -9.72
N ARG A 229 5.66 -12.04 -8.98
CA ARG A 229 6.31 -11.88 -7.67
C ARG A 229 5.79 -12.87 -6.63
N LEU A 230 4.50 -13.16 -6.64
CA LEU A 230 3.90 -14.17 -5.75
C LEU A 230 4.35 -15.59 -6.14
N MET A 231 4.39 -15.90 -7.43
CA MET A 231 4.87 -17.18 -7.95
C MET A 231 6.35 -17.41 -7.63
N MET A 232 7.23 -16.45 -7.93
CA MET A 232 8.67 -16.57 -7.64
C MET A 232 8.95 -16.79 -6.15
N LYS A 233 8.13 -16.23 -5.27
CA LYS A 233 8.23 -16.48 -3.83
C LYS A 233 7.75 -17.88 -3.44
N ALA A 234 6.67 -18.37 -4.06
CA ALA A 234 6.20 -19.74 -3.85
C ALA A 234 7.24 -20.77 -4.29
N VAL A 235 7.88 -20.54 -5.45
CA VAL A 235 9.01 -21.34 -5.95
C VAL A 235 10.21 -21.27 -5.00
N ARG A 236 10.58 -20.08 -4.53
CA ARG A 236 11.67 -19.93 -3.54
C ARG A 236 11.39 -20.64 -2.22
N ALA A 237 10.13 -20.66 -1.77
CA ALA A 237 9.73 -21.34 -0.55
C ALA A 237 9.70 -22.88 -0.70
N THR A 238 9.71 -23.39 -1.92
CA THR A 238 9.71 -24.83 -2.23
C THR A 238 11.08 -25.36 -2.68
N LEU A 239 12.02 -24.47 -3.01
CA LEU A 239 13.41 -24.85 -3.29
C LEU A 239 14.12 -25.35 -2.02
N PRO A 240 14.82 -26.50 -2.07
CA PRO A 240 15.67 -26.99 -0.98
C PRO A 240 16.66 -25.91 -0.51
N VAL A 241 16.95 -25.87 0.80
CA VAL A 241 17.78 -24.85 1.46
C VAL A 241 19.14 -24.65 0.76
N PHE A 242 19.71 -25.71 0.17
CA PHE A 242 20.95 -25.66 -0.61
C PHE A 242 20.90 -24.65 -1.78
N PHE A 243 19.77 -24.55 -2.49
CA PHE A 243 19.62 -23.61 -3.62
C PHE A 243 19.28 -22.17 -3.20
N GLN A 244 18.94 -21.94 -1.93
CA GLN A 244 18.66 -20.59 -1.41
C GLN A 244 19.95 -19.83 -1.02
N ALA A 245 21.03 -20.55 -0.72
CA ALA A 245 22.31 -19.98 -0.28
C ALA A 245 23.20 -19.52 -1.46
N GLU A 246 23.21 -20.24 -2.59
CA GLU A 246 24.14 -19.99 -3.71
C GLU A 246 24.01 -18.62 -4.41
N ARG A 247 22.90 -17.89 -4.23
CA ARG A 247 22.74 -16.54 -4.82
C ARG A 247 22.97 -15.37 -3.87
N ARG A 248 23.25 -15.61 -2.59
CA ARG A 248 23.70 -14.53 -1.69
C ARG A 248 25.17 -14.18 -1.92
N ASP A 249 26.00 -15.16 -2.29
CA ASP A 249 27.42 -14.93 -2.56
C ASP A 249 27.72 -14.35 -3.94
N THR A 250 26.86 -14.55 -4.94
CA THR A 250 27.07 -13.96 -6.28
C THR A 250 26.76 -12.45 -6.36
N ARG A 251 26.47 -11.77 -5.24
CA ARG A 251 26.41 -10.28 -5.17
C ARG A 251 27.61 -9.67 -4.42
N LEU A 252 28.49 -10.49 -3.87
CA LEU A 252 29.76 -10.06 -3.27
C LEU A 252 30.98 -10.45 -4.13
N ALA A 253 30.77 -11.23 -5.20
CA ALA A 253 31.78 -11.51 -6.22
C ALA A 253 31.33 -10.94 -7.57
N GLY A 254 31.61 -9.66 -7.77
CA GLY A 254 31.30 -8.93 -9.00
C GLY A 254 31.69 -7.48 -8.80
N ASN A 255 32.98 -7.21 -8.98
CA ASN A 255 33.62 -5.89 -8.96
C ASN A 255 32.82 -4.81 -9.70
#